data_AF-S4RT62-F1
#
_entry.id   AF-S4RT62-F1
#
_cell.length_a   1.000
_cell.length_b   1.000
_cell.length_c   1.000
_cell.angle_alpha   90.00
_cell.angle_beta   90.00
_cell.angle_gamma   90.00
#
_symmetry.space_group_name_H-M   'P 1'
#
loop_
_entity.id
_entity.type
_entity.pdbx_description
1 polymer ?
#
loop_
_entity_poly.entity_id
_entity_poly.type
_entity_poly.pdbx_seq_one_letter_code
_entity_poly.pdbx_strand_id
1 'polypeptide(L)'
;SQGEIEADVHKLDFERYTVYRPAVLLCDRKESRPTEWMTRKVLSPVAALFPTFITTPVETVVRAMINVAVTPASKSVQLLENAEIHRLAAGKGAH
;
A
#
# COMPACT_ATOMS: atom_id res chain seq x y z
N SER A 1 -11.11 14.31 0.34
CA SER A 1 -10.52 13.48 1.40
C SER A 1 -10.46 12.02 0.92
N GLN A 2 -9.58 11.16 1.48
CA GLN A 2 -9.45 9.78 1.00
C GLN A 2 -10.78 8.99 1.04
N GLY A 3 -11.65 9.29 2.02
CA GLY A 3 -12.98 8.67 2.12
C GLY A 3 -13.98 9.10 1.04
N GLU A 4 -13.89 10.32 0.50
CA GLU A 4 -14.76 10.75 -0.62
C GLU A 4 -14.41 10.03 -1.92
N ILE A 5 -13.12 9.80 -2.18
CA ILE A 5 -12.66 9.09 -3.37
C ILE A 5 -13.11 7.63 -3.34
N GLU A 6 -13.04 6.98 -2.18
CA GLU A 6 -13.53 5.61 -2.02
C GLU A 6 -15.04 5.52 -2.28
N ALA A 7 -15.83 6.48 -1.80
CA ALA A 7 -17.28 6.54 -2.04
C ALA A 7 -17.64 6.80 -3.51
N ASP A 8 -16.82 7.55 -4.25
CA ASP A 8 -17.05 7.81 -5.67
C ASP A 8 -16.63 6.63 -6.55
N VAL A 9 -15.56 5.92 -6.20
CA VAL A 9 -15.13 4.71 -6.93
C VAL A 9 -16.17 3.59 -6.80
N HIS A 10 -16.85 3.48 -5.66
CA HIS A 10 -17.99 2.56 -5.49
C HIS A 10 -19.12 2.77 -6.51
N LYS A 11 -19.26 3.98 -7.09
CA LYS A 11 -20.33 4.30 -8.05
C LYS A 11 -20.00 3.93 -9.50
N LEU A 12 -18.75 3.56 -9.79
CA LEU A 12 -18.27 3.30 -11.16
C LEU A 12 -18.55 1.88 -11.65
N ASP A 13 -19.23 1.05 -10.85
CA ASP A 13 -19.70 -0.31 -11.18
C ASP A 13 -18.63 -1.19 -11.87
N PHE A 14 -17.38 -1.08 -11.41
CA PHE A 14 -16.32 -1.97 -11.87
C PHE A 14 -16.62 -3.40 -11.44
N GLU A 15 -16.47 -4.34 -12.36
CA GLU A 15 -16.57 -5.79 -12.08
C GLU A 15 -15.66 -6.20 -10.91
N ARG A 16 -14.48 -5.56 -10.84
CA ARG A 16 -13.56 -5.69 -9.72
C ARG A 16 -12.80 -4.40 -9.48
N TYR A 17 -12.73 -3.95 -8.24
CA TYR A 17 -11.75 -2.94 -7.82
C TYR A 17 -11.09 -3.29 -6.49
N THR A 18 -9.87 -2.79 -6.29
CA THR A 18 -9.08 -3.03 -5.09
C THR A 18 -8.45 -1.74 -4.62
N VAL A 19 -8.70 -1.38 -3.36
CA VAL A 19 -8.13 -0.18 -2.72
C VAL A 19 -6.94 -0.61 -1.86
N TYR A 20 -5.79 0.00 -2.08
CA TYR A 20 -4.56 -0.28 -1.35
C TYR A 20 -4.28 0.86 -0.36
N ARG A 21 -4.13 0.53 0.93
CA ARG A 21 -3.80 1.48 1.99
C ARG A 21 -2.43 1.15 2.61
N PRO A 22 -1.33 1.49 1.93
CA PRO A 22 0.00 1.33 2.49
C PRO A 22 0.22 2.31 3.66
N ALA A 23 1.18 1.99 4.52
CA ALA A 23 1.75 2.95 5.45
C ALA A 23 2.62 3.97 4.68
N VAL A 24 3.51 4.71 5.34
CA VAL A 24 4.34 5.72 4.66
C VAL A 24 5.17 5.05 3.55
N LEU A 25 4.96 5.47 2.31
CA LEU A 25 5.71 4.93 1.19
C LEU A 25 7.18 5.32 1.30
N LEU A 26 8.05 4.32 1.38
CA LEU A 26 9.50 4.51 1.25
C LEU A 26 9.83 4.55 -0.25
N CYS A 27 9.97 5.77 -0.76
CA CYS A 27 10.52 6.05 -2.08
C CYS A 27 11.84 6.80 -1.93
N ASP A 28 12.81 6.54 -2.79
CA ASP A 28 13.78 7.58 -3.18
C ASP A 28 13.09 8.49 -4.21
N ARG A 29 12.17 9.36 -3.73
CA ARG A 29 11.53 10.36 -4.58
C ARG A 29 12.58 11.38 -5.02
N LYS A 30 12.66 11.66 -6.32
CA LYS A 30 13.53 12.71 -6.88
C LYS A 30 13.06 14.14 -6.55
N GLU A 31 11.82 14.34 -6.09
CA GLU A 31 11.34 15.64 -5.62
C GLU A 31 11.59 15.80 -4.12
N SER A 32 12.76 16.32 -3.77
CA SER A 32 13.18 16.56 -2.40
C SER A 32 12.36 17.73 -1.81
N ARG A 33 11.44 17.44 -0.89
CA ARG A 33 10.88 18.48 0.01
C ARG A 33 11.76 18.54 1.26
N PRO A 34 12.19 19.71 1.76
CA PRO A 34 13.13 19.81 2.89
C PRO A 34 12.69 19.02 4.14
N THR A 35 11.37 18.87 4.31
CA THR A 35 10.74 18.13 5.40
C THR A 35 11.00 16.62 5.34
N GLU A 36 11.24 16.05 4.16
CA GLU A 36 11.47 14.62 3.91
C GLU A 36 12.82 14.14 4.45
N TRP A 37 13.85 15.00 4.40
CA TRP A 37 15.15 14.70 5.01
C TRP A 37 15.05 14.60 6.54
N MET A 38 14.29 15.52 7.15
CA MET A 38 14.07 15.53 8.60
C MET A 38 13.24 14.32 9.04
N THR A 39 12.18 13.97 8.29
CA THR A 39 11.40 12.75 8.56
C THR A 39 12.22 11.49 8.34
N ARG A 40 13.05 11.39 7.30
CA ARG A 40 13.97 10.23 7.14
C ARG A 40 14.93 10.10 8.32
N LYS A 41 15.54 11.20 8.78
CA LYS A 41 16.49 11.15 9.91
C LYS A 41 15.82 10.80 11.23
N VAL A 42 14.63 11.33 11.50
CA VAL A 42 13.89 11.08 12.75
C VAL A 42 13.18 9.71 12.74
N LEU A 43 12.65 9.30 11.59
CA LEU A 43 11.95 8.03 11.43
C LEU A 43 12.90 6.85 11.15
N SER A 44 14.16 7.07 10.74
CA SER A 44 15.15 5.99 10.54
C SER A 44 15.29 5.05 11.74
N PRO A 45 15.49 5.54 12.99
CA PRO A 45 15.57 4.66 14.16
C PRO A 45 14.22 4.00 14.50
N VAL A 46 13.09 4.67 14.24
CA VAL A 46 11.74 4.14 14.49
C VAL A 46 11.35 3.06 13.47
N ALA A 47 11.73 3.26 12.21
CA ALA A 47 11.60 2.29 11.12
C ALA A 47 12.53 1.09 11.34
N ALA A 48 13.68 1.25 12.01
CA ALA A 48 14.51 0.11 12.41
C ALA A 48 13.83 -0.77 13.48
N LEU A 49 13.01 -0.17 14.35
CA LEU A 49 12.26 -0.88 15.41
C LEU A 49 10.95 -1.49 14.90
N PHE A 50 10.27 -0.84 13.94
CA PHE A 50 9.00 -1.30 13.37
C PHE A 50 8.96 -1.14 11.84
N PRO A 51 9.80 -1.88 11.09
CA PRO A 51 10.05 -1.66 9.66
C PRO A 51 8.83 -1.84 8.76
N THR A 52 7.86 -2.65 9.19
CA THR A 52 6.62 -2.91 8.44
C THR A 52 5.44 -2.08 8.92
N PHE A 53 5.51 -1.42 10.09
CA PHE A 53 4.37 -0.69 10.67
C PHE A 53 4.35 0.78 10.26
N ILE A 54 5.53 1.40 10.15
CA ILE A 54 5.68 2.81 9.81
C ILE A 54 5.75 2.99 8.29
N THR A 55 6.36 2.02 7.59
CA THR A 55 6.78 2.19 6.21
C THR A 55 6.47 1.01 5.30
N THR A 56 6.17 1.30 4.05
CA THR A 56 5.94 0.30 2.99
C THR A 56 6.82 0.64 1.79
N PRO A 57 7.81 -0.21 1.42
CA PRO A 57 8.55 -0.02 0.19
C PRO A 57 7.63 -0.04 -1.04
N VAL A 58 7.89 0.81 -2.04
CA VAL A 58 7.09 0.82 -3.30
C VAL A 58 7.09 -0.54 -3.97
N GLU A 59 8.23 -1.21 -4.01
CA GLU A 59 8.34 -2.54 -4.61
C GLU A 59 7.37 -3.54 -3.95
N THR A 60 7.20 -3.46 -2.63
CA THR A 60 6.24 -4.29 -1.89
C THR A 60 4.81 -4.02 -2.36
N VAL A 61 4.42 -2.75 -2.50
CA VAL A 61 3.08 -2.39 -2.99
C VAL A 61 2.87 -2.88 -4.41
N VAL A 62 3.83 -2.65 -5.31
CA VAL A 62 3.75 -3.09 -6.72
C VAL A 62 3.64 -4.61 -6.81
N ARG A 63 4.44 -5.34 -6.04
CA ARG A 63 4.38 -6.81 -6.01
C ARG A 63 3.03 -7.31 -5.52
N ALA A 64 2.47 -6.69 -4.47
CA ALA A 64 1.12 -7.00 -4.01
C ALA A 64 0.06 -6.71 -5.08
N MET A 65 0.16 -5.59 -5.80
CA MET A 65 -0.76 -5.23 -6.89
C MET A 65 -0.75 -6.26 -8.02
N ILE A 66 0.45 -6.67 -8.46
CA ILE A 66 0.60 -7.69 -9.51
C ILE A 66 -0.01 -9.01 -9.04
N ASN A 67 0.31 -9.46 -7.82
CA ASN A 67 -0.22 -10.71 -7.28
C ASN A 67 -1.75 -10.70 -7.18
N VAL A 68 -2.35 -9.58 -6.81
CA VAL A 68 -3.82 -9.43 -6.79
C VAL A 68 -4.40 -9.45 -8.21
N ALA A 69 -3.76 -8.78 -9.17
CA ALA A 69 -4.23 -8.69 -10.55
C ALA A 69 -4.23 -10.05 -11.27
N VAL A 70 -3.24 -10.90 -11.01
CA VAL A 70 -3.13 -12.23 -11.64
C VAL A 70 -3.88 -13.33 -10.87
N THR A 71 -4.34 -13.05 -9.65
CA THR A 71 -5.13 -14.00 -8.87
C THR A 71 -6.60 -13.85 -9.24
N PRO A 72 -7.29 -14.94 -9.67
CA PRO A 72 -8.73 -14.94 -9.87
C PRO A 72 -9.40 -14.55 -8.55
N ALA A 73 -10.22 -13.51 -8.56
CA ALA A 73 -10.93 -13.09 -7.36
C ALA A 73 -12.39 -13.52 -7.40
N SER A 74 -12.85 -14.02 -6.26
CA SER A 74 -14.26 -14.30 -6.00
C SER A 74 -15.04 -13.07 -5.52
N LYS A 75 -14.34 -11.98 -5.14
CA LYS A 75 -14.93 -10.75 -4.60
C LYS A 75 -14.69 -9.56 -5.53
N SER A 76 -15.76 -8.83 -5.84
CA SER A 76 -15.77 -7.61 -6.67
C SER A 76 -15.08 -6.42 -5.98
N VAL A 77 -15.09 -6.38 -4.64
CA VAL A 77 -14.49 -5.29 -3.86
C VAL A 77 -13.49 -5.84 -2.86
N GLN A 78 -12.28 -5.29 -2.86
CA GLN A 78 -11.25 -5.61 -1.87
C GLN A 78 -10.61 -4.33 -1.32
N LEU A 79 -10.49 -4.25 -0.01
CA LEU A 79 -9.70 -3.25 0.69
C LEU A 79 -8.50 -3.96 1.30
N LEU A 80 -7.29 -3.52 0.98
CA LEU A 80 -6.05 -4.13 1.43
C LEU A 80 -5.28 -3.15 2.30
N GLU A 81 -5.29 -3.43 3.60
CA GLU A 81 -4.53 -2.68 4.58
C GLU A 81 -3.04 -3.05 4.50
N ASN A 82 -2.17 -2.22 5.08
CA ASN A 82 -0.73 -2.36 4.97
C ASN A 82 -0.21 -3.79 5.29
N ALA A 83 -0.74 -4.44 6.32
CA ALA A 83 -0.36 -5.82 6.67
C ALA A 83 -0.68 -6.83 5.53
N GLU A 84 -1.81 -6.65 4.85
CA GLU A 84 -2.22 -7.50 3.74
C GLU A 84 -1.37 -7.26 2.50
N ILE A 85 -0.99 -6.00 2.25
CA ILE A 85 -0.04 -5.64 1.18
C ILE A 85 1.28 -6.39 1.38
N HIS A 86 1.85 -6.36 2.58
CA HIS A 86 3.06 -7.11 2.90
C HIS A 86 2.89 -8.62 2.74
N ARG A 87 1.75 -9.17 3.16
CA ARG A 87 1.45 -10.61 3.04
C ARG A 87 1.33 -11.04 1.57
N LEU A 88 0.61 -10.26 0.76
CA LEU A 88 0.41 -10.52 -0.66
C LEU A 88 1.71 -10.35 -1.45
N ALA A 89 2.54 -9.37 -1.11
CA ALA A 89 3.87 -9.22 -1.69
C ALA A 89 4.77 -10.44 -1.43
N ALA A 90 4.61 -11.11 -0.28
CA ALA A 90 5.34 -12.34 0.04
C ALA A 90 4.81 -13.60 -0.67
N GLY A 91 3.80 -13.49 -1.53
CA GLY A 91 3.22 -14.61 -2.27
C GLY A 91 2.37 -15.56 -1.40
N LYS A 92 2.10 -15.21 -0.14
CA LYS A 92 1.19 -15.96 0.72
C LYS A 92 -0.23 -15.51 0.39
N GLY A 93 -0.87 -16.22 -0.55
CA GLY A 93 -2.23 -15.93 -1.03
C GLY A 93 -3.25 -15.76 0.11
N ALA A 94 -4.26 -14.91 -0.08
CA ALA A 94 -5.46 -14.92 0.76
C ALA A 94 -6.19 -16.24 0.52
N HIS A 95 -6.01 -17.21 1.42
CA HIS A 95 -6.88 -18.37 1.48
C HIS A 95 -8.25 -17.95 2.01
#